data_AF-A0A414NUP1-F1
#
_entry.id   AF-A0A414NUP1-F1
#
_cell.length_a   1.000
_cell.length_b   1.000
_cell.length_c   1.000
_cell.angle_alpha   90.00
_cell.angle_beta   90.00
_cell.angle_gamma   90.00
#
_symmetry.space_group_name_H-M   'P 1'
#
loop_
_entity.id
_entity.type
_entity.pdbx_description
1 polymer ?
#
loop_
_entity_poly.entity_id
_entity_poly.type
_entity_poly.pdbx_seq_one_letter_code
_entity_poly.pdbx_strand_id
1 'polypeptide(L)'
;MTQEERRRWLIRYLQREMPEYAHYGIPDDEAGQWHLLRALFNVRPPAPVTQKFQRIEGELLKTMTAAKGIVNGMALPASGLDSRLALWQGDITRLRIDAIVNAANSQMLGCFLPNHNCIDNIEQTMAGVEMRYDCYKLMQAQGHDEPTGKAKITSGYHLPARFVLHTVGPIVQGSLTDEHRRLLASCYESCLTLAAEHGLKDVAFCCISTGVFRFPKDEAAHIAIRTVRHWLDAHPDASIERVVFDVFEDADRRIYENLLNA
;
A
#
# COMPACT_ATOMS: atom_id res chain seq x y z
N MET A 1 12.51 -6.66 24.46
CA MET A 1 13.54 -6.67 23.41
C MET A 1 13.77 -5.23 22.97
N THR A 2 15.01 -4.82 22.76
CA THR A 2 15.36 -3.55 22.07
C THR A 2 15.06 -3.66 20.58
N GLN A 3 15.09 -2.54 19.84
CA GLN A 3 14.89 -2.57 18.38
C GLN A 3 15.97 -3.39 17.66
N GLU A 4 17.23 -3.30 18.10
CA GLU A 4 18.32 -4.13 17.60
C GLU A 4 18.08 -5.62 17.86
N GLU A 5 17.71 -6.00 19.09
CA GLU A 5 17.43 -7.39 19.44
C GLU A 5 16.30 -7.96 18.57
N ARG A 6 15.25 -7.17 18.29
CA ARG A 6 14.14 -7.58 17.41
C ARG A 6 14.65 -7.83 15.99
N ARG A 7 15.40 -6.88 15.39
CA ARG A 7 15.95 -7.03 14.03
C ARG A 7 16.85 -8.26 13.93
N ARG A 8 17.84 -8.40 14.82
CA ARG A 8 18.76 -9.55 14.81
C ARG A 8 18.03 -10.88 15.02
N TRP A 9 16.98 -10.92 15.86
CA TRP A 9 16.17 -12.12 16.05
C TRP A 9 15.39 -12.50 14.79
N LEU A 10 14.73 -11.53 14.14
CA LEU A 10 13.96 -11.76 12.91
C LEU A 10 14.86 -12.21 11.76
N ILE A 11 16.03 -11.57 11.58
CA ILE A 11 17.01 -11.97 10.57
C ILE A 11 17.45 -13.42 10.79
N ARG A 12 17.82 -13.79 12.02
CA ARG A 12 18.21 -15.18 12.34
C ARG A 12 17.07 -16.18 12.13
N TYR A 13 15.83 -15.79 12.41
CA TYR A 13 14.67 -16.63 12.15
C TYR A 13 14.55 -16.90 10.65
N LEU A 14 14.54 -15.84 9.85
CA LEU A 14 14.39 -15.92 8.39
C LEU A 14 15.54 -16.66 7.71
N GLN A 15 16.78 -16.51 8.20
CA GLN A 15 17.94 -17.25 7.68
C GLN A 15 17.91 -18.75 8.02
N ARG A 16 17.24 -19.15 9.11
CA ARG A 16 17.01 -20.58 9.40
C ARG A 16 15.89 -21.16 8.55
N GLU A 17 14.87 -20.34 8.29
CA GLU A 17 13.73 -20.71 7.43
C GLU A 17 14.16 -20.80 5.95
N MET A 18 15.03 -19.90 5.51
CA MET A 18 15.56 -19.79 4.15
C MET A 18 17.10 -19.89 4.18
N PRO A 19 17.65 -21.12 4.29
CA PRO A 19 19.08 -21.34 4.50
C PRO A 19 19.97 -20.85 3.35
N GLU A 20 19.42 -20.65 2.14
CA GLU A 20 20.11 -20.02 1.02
C GLU A 20 20.59 -18.60 1.33
N TYR A 21 19.98 -17.90 2.30
CA TYR A 21 20.39 -16.56 2.75
C TYR A 21 21.21 -16.57 4.04
N ALA A 22 21.55 -17.74 4.60
CA ALA A 22 22.30 -17.84 5.86
C ALA A 22 23.75 -17.34 5.78
N HIS A 23 24.31 -17.23 4.57
CA HIS A 23 25.67 -16.75 4.34
C HIS A 23 25.81 -15.22 4.48
N TYR A 24 24.70 -14.46 4.45
CA TYR A 24 24.73 -13.02 4.69
C TYR A 24 24.96 -12.71 6.17
N GLY A 25 26.09 -12.08 6.48
CA GLY A 25 26.38 -11.60 7.84
C GLY A 25 25.35 -10.55 8.30
N ILE A 26 24.98 -10.58 9.58
CA ILE A 26 24.09 -9.58 10.17
C ILE A 26 24.89 -8.31 10.46
N PRO A 27 24.60 -7.16 9.83
CA PRO A 27 25.34 -5.92 10.07
C PRO A 27 25.26 -5.46 11.53
N ASP A 28 26.27 -4.70 11.95
CA ASP A 28 26.32 -4.17 13.32
C ASP A 28 25.56 -2.86 13.49
N ASP A 29 25.36 -2.11 12.41
CA ASP A 29 24.60 -0.87 12.42
C ASP A 29 23.10 -1.09 12.10
N GLU A 30 22.28 -0.15 12.56
CA GLU A 30 20.82 -0.22 12.40
C GLU A 30 20.36 -0.21 10.94
N ALA A 31 20.99 0.61 10.09
CA ALA A 31 20.59 0.76 8.70
C ALA A 31 20.87 -0.54 7.91
N GLY A 32 22.03 -1.15 8.12
CA GLY A 32 22.40 -2.44 7.54
C GLY A 32 21.49 -3.57 8.02
N GLN A 33 21.17 -3.62 9.32
CA GLN A 33 20.23 -4.61 9.87
C GLN A 33 18.84 -4.48 9.23
N TRP A 34 18.32 -3.26 9.12
CA TRP A 34 17.04 -3.03 8.47
C TRP A 34 17.07 -3.39 6.98
N HIS A 35 18.14 -3.01 6.26
CA HIS A 35 18.31 -3.32 4.85
C HIS A 35 18.32 -4.83 4.57
N LEU A 36 19.02 -5.61 5.39
CA LEU A 36 19.03 -7.08 5.31
C LEU A 36 17.67 -7.66 5.69
N LEU A 37 17.05 -7.19 6.78
CA LEU A 37 15.76 -7.69 7.23
C LEU A 37 14.67 -7.44 6.18
N ARG A 38 14.61 -6.24 5.62
CA ARG A 38 13.68 -5.89 4.54
C ARG A 38 13.89 -6.76 3.31
N ALA A 39 15.15 -6.99 2.89
CA ALA A 39 15.44 -7.92 1.80
C ALA A 39 14.87 -9.32 2.06
N LEU A 40 15.08 -9.86 3.28
CA LEU A 40 14.59 -11.17 3.68
C LEU A 40 13.06 -11.23 3.70
N PHE A 41 12.38 -10.20 4.21
CA PHE A 41 10.91 -10.09 4.10
C PHE A 41 10.45 -10.11 2.64
N ASN A 42 11.13 -9.39 1.75
CA ASN A 42 10.73 -9.27 0.34
C ASN A 42 10.86 -10.59 -0.41
N VAL A 43 11.92 -11.36 -0.18
CA VAL A 43 12.15 -12.64 -0.89
C VAL A 43 11.41 -13.82 -0.27
N ARG A 44 10.89 -13.68 0.96
CA ARG A 44 10.20 -14.76 1.67
C ARG A 44 8.96 -15.24 0.90
N PRO A 45 8.85 -16.55 0.58
CA PRO A 45 7.63 -17.12 0.02
C PRO A 45 6.42 -16.94 0.95
N PRO A 46 5.18 -16.92 0.42
CA PRO A 46 3.99 -16.88 1.25
C PRO A 46 3.90 -18.12 2.14
N ALA A 47 3.98 -17.94 3.45
CA ALA A 47 3.87 -19.02 4.43
C ALA A 47 3.40 -18.45 5.78
N PRO A 48 2.72 -19.24 6.62
CA PRO A 48 2.36 -18.80 7.96
C PRO A 48 3.62 -18.53 8.81
N VAL A 49 3.46 -17.74 9.86
CA VAL A 49 4.50 -17.48 10.87
C VAL A 49 4.00 -17.84 12.26
N THR A 50 4.93 -18.08 13.18
CA THR A 50 4.57 -18.31 14.59
C THR A 50 4.05 -17.04 15.24
N GLN A 51 3.19 -17.16 16.26
CA GLN A 51 2.71 -16.02 17.04
C GLN A 51 3.87 -15.20 17.67
N LYS A 52 4.98 -15.88 18.02
CA LYS A 52 6.18 -15.21 18.54
C LYS A 52 6.83 -14.33 17.48
N PHE A 53 6.91 -14.80 16.23
CA PHE A 53 7.45 -14.02 15.11
C PHE A 53 6.59 -12.78 14.86
N GLN A 54 5.29 -12.98 14.63
CA GLN A 54 4.31 -11.91 14.42
C GLN A 54 4.38 -10.83 15.50
N ARG A 55 4.48 -11.23 16.78
CA ARG A 55 4.60 -10.27 17.88
C ARG A 55 5.90 -9.47 17.80
N ILE A 56 7.04 -10.11 17.50
CA ILE A 56 8.34 -9.43 17.44
C ILE A 56 8.41 -8.49 16.23
N GLU A 57 7.92 -8.94 15.08
CA GLU A 57 7.79 -8.15 13.85
C GLU A 57 6.88 -6.93 14.08
N GLY A 58 5.67 -7.15 14.61
CA GLY A 58 4.76 -6.06 14.89
C GLY A 58 5.31 -5.02 15.85
N GLU A 59 5.99 -5.43 16.93
CA GLU A 59 6.61 -4.47 17.85
C GLU A 59 7.77 -3.68 17.22
N LEU A 60 8.51 -4.28 16.28
CA LEU A 60 9.54 -3.58 15.48
C LEU A 60 8.87 -2.54 14.56
N LEU A 61 7.97 -3.00 13.69
CA LEU A 61 7.36 -2.17 12.64
C LEU A 61 6.51 -1.03 13.23
N LYS A 62 5.67 -1.30 14.24
CA LYS A 62 4.88 -0.27 14.91
C LYS A 62 5.76 0.79 15.58
N THR A 63 6.88 0.40 16.18
CA THR A 63 7.81 1.37 16.79
C THR A 63 8.47 2.24 15.72
N MET A 64 8.87 1.66 14.59
CA MET A 64 9.44 2.40 13.46
C MET A 64 8.43 3.40 12.89
N THR A 65 7.18 2.99 12.69
CA THR A 65 6.12 3.87 12.21
C THR A 65 5.82 4.99 13.22
N ALA A 66 5.74 4.67 14.51
CA ALA A 66 5.52 5.66 15.55
C ALA A 66 6.65 6.71 15.63
N ALA A 67 7.91 6.29 15.44
CA ALA A 67 9.06 7.20 15.41
C ALA A 67 9.01 8.20 14.23
N LYS A 68 8.38 7.82 13.11
CA LYS A 68 8.11 8.73 11.98
C LYS A 68 6.90 9.65 12.22
N GLY A 69 6.12 9.41 13.27
CA GLY A 69 4.87 10.11 13.57
C GLY A 69 3.68 9.59 12.76
N ILE A 70 2.59 9.26 13.45
CA ILE A 70 1.33 8.80 12.86
C ILE A 70 0.49 10.02 12.46
N VAL A 71 -0.11 9.96 11.27
CA VAL A 71 -0.98 11.01 10.74
C VAL A 71 -2.41 10.51 10.69
N ASN A 72 -3.36 11.30 11.19
CA ASN A 72 -4.77 10.93 11.18
C ASN A 72 -5.43 11.38 9.87
N GLY A 73 -5.85 10.43 9.03
CA GLY A 73 -6.43 10.72 7.71
C GLY A 73 -7.66 11.64 7.76
N MET A 74 -8.54 11.44 8.73
CA MET A 74 -9.73 12.28 8.94
C MET A 74 -9.42 13.73 9.35
N ALA A 75 -8.26 13.95 9.98
CA ALA A 75 -7.86 15.26 10.46
C ALA A 75 -7.11 16.09 9.40
N LEU A 76 -6.84 15.51 8.23
CA LEU A 76 -6.22 16.24 7.13
C LEU A 76 -7.15 17.37 6.64
N PRO A 77 -6.59 18.53 6.24
CA PRO A 77 -7.38 19.61 5.66
C PRO A 77 -8.15 19.14 4.43
N ALA A 78 -9.41 19.52 4.35
CA ALA A 78 -10.22 19.27 3.17
C ALA A 78 -9.76 20.13 1.99
N SER A 79 -9.93 19.61 0.77
CA SER A 79 -9.66 20.34 -0.46
C SER A 79 -10.66 21.47 -0.71
N GLY A 80 -10.26 22.48 -1.50
CA GLY A 80 -11.17 23.54 -1.93
C GLY A 80 -12.26 23.04 -2.90
N LEU A 81 -11.95 22.01 -3.70
CA LEU A 81 -12.84 21.44 -4.70
C LEU A 81 -14.01 20.64 -4.11
N ASP A 82 -13.76 19.85 -3.06
CA ASP A 82 -14.73 18.97 -2.42
C ASP A 82 -14.31 18.68 -0.96
N SER A 83 -15.23 18.87 -0.02
CA SER A 83 -14.93 18.74 1.42
C SER A 83 -14.65 17.30 1.85
N ARG A 84 -15.02 16.31 1.03
CA ARG A 84 -14.75 14.88 1.24
C ARG A 84 -13.36 14.47 0.77
N LEU A 85 -12.63 15.33 0.06
CA LEU A 85 -11.31 15.02 -0.47
C LEU A 85 -10.22 15.73 0.34
N ALA A 86 -9.08 15.09 0.51
CA ALA A 86 -7.89 15.67 1.11
C ALA A 86 -6.63 15.29 0.30
N LEU A 87 -5.61 16.13 0.36
CA LEU A 87 -4.29 15.86 -0.18
C LEU A 87 -3.29 15.71 0.97
N TRP A 88 -2.43 14.71 0.89
CA TRP A 88 -1.32 14.56 1.82
C TRP A 88 -0.07 14.12 1.09
N GLN A 89 1.06 14.76 1.41
CA GLN A 89 2.36 14.33 0.91
C GLN A 89 3.10 13.58 2.02
N GLY A 90 3.37 12.29 1.83
CA GLY A 90 4.03 11.51 2.86
C GLY A 90 4.24 10.03 2.58
N ASP A 91 4.52 9.30 3.66
CA ASP A 91 4.69 7.86 3.67
C ASP A 91 3.37 7.24 4.11
N ILE A 92 2.58 6.72 3.15
CA ILE A 92 1.23 6.17 3.35
C ILE A 92 1.13 5.19 4.52
N THR A 93 2.21 4.51 4.87
CA THR A 93 2.27 3.55 5.97
C THR A 93 2.13 4.20 7.36
N ARG A 94 2.11 5.53 7.43
CA ARG A 94 1.88 6.33 8.65
C ARG A 94 0.44 6.78 8.83
N LEU A 95 -0.41 6.60 7.82
CA LEU A 95 -1.81 7.03 7.88
C LEU A 95 -2.63 6.10 8.78
N ARG A 96 -3.18 6.67 9.86
CA ARG A 96 -4.26 6.06 10.63
C ARG A 96 -5.57 6.40 9.95
N ILE A 97 -6.13 5.40 9.29
CA ILE A 97 -7.29 5.46 8.39
C ILE A 97 -7.92 4.05 8.34
N ASP A 98 -9.13 3.89 7.81
CA ASP A 98 -9.77 2.60 7.65
C ASP A 98 -9.08 1.77 6.57
N ALA A 99 -8.80 2.33 5.38
CA ALA A 99 -8.01 1.65 4.36
C ALA A 99 -6.99 2.52 3.64
N ILE A 100 -5.84 1.93 3.31
CA ILE A 100 -4.92 2.44 2.28
C ILE A 100 -5.02 1.57 1.03
N VAL A 101 -4.71 2.13 -0.14
CA VAL A 101 -4.74 1.41 -1.41
C VAL A 101 -3.34 1.04 -1.88
N ASN A 102 -3.11 -0.26 -2.03
CA ASN A 102 -1.91 -0.82 -2.62
C ASN A 102 -2.03 -0.91 -4.15
N ALA A 103 -1.07 -0.32 -4.87
CA ALA A 103 -0.86 -0.58 -6.29
C ALA A 103 -0.11 -1.91 -6.49
N ALA A 104 -0.86 -3.00 -6.49
CA ALA A 104 -0.36 -4.37 -6.58
C ALA A 104 -0.03 -4.78 -8.03
N ASN A 105 0.69 -5.90 -8.14
CA ASN A 105 0.84 -6.65 -9.39
C ASN A 105 -0.19 -7.79 -9.47
N SER A 106 -0.36 -8.41 -10.64
CA SER A 106 -1.40 -9.45 -10.89
C SER A 106 -1.29 -10.66 -9.98
N GLN A 107 -0.09 -11.00 -9.50
CA GLN A 107 0.09 -12.14 -8.59
C GLN A 107 -0.41 -11.83 -7.17
N MET A 108 -0.60 -10.55 -6.82
CA MET A 108 -1.05 -10.07 -5.49
C MET A 108 -0.13 -10.43 -4.31
N LEU A 109 1.00 -11.09 -4.55
CA LEU A 109 1.91 -11.56 -3.52
C LEU A 109 2.90 -10.48 -3.05
N GLY A 110 2.74 -9.23 -3.48
CA GLY A 110 3.70 -8.17 -3.18
C GLY A 110 4.92 -8.18 -4.10
N CYS A 111 5.91 -7.35 -3.75
CA CYS A 111 7.16 -7.25 -4.49
C CYS A 111 8.23 -8.20 -3.94
N PHE A 112 8.82 -9.03 -4.81
CA PHE A 112 9.93 -9.94 -4.46
C PHE A 112 11.33 -9.37 -4.73
N LEU A 113 11.43 -8.19 -5.35
CA LEU A 113 12.72 -7.54 -5.59
C LEU A 113 13.23 -6.95 -4.26
N PRO A 114 14.39 -7.41 -3.74
CA PRO A 114 14.90 -6.97 -2.44
C PRO A 114 15.07 -5.45 -2.39
N ASN A 115 14.56 -4.81 -1.33
CA ASN A 115 14.69 -3.38 -1.08
C ASN A 115 14.17 -2.47 -2.21
N HIS A 116 13.30 -2.98 -3.09
CA HIS A 116 12.75 -2.19 -4.18
C HIS A 116 11.87 -1.05 -3.66
N ASN A 117 12.08 0.16 -4.16
CA ASN A 117 11.33 1.34 -3.75
C ASN A 117 10.02 1.50 -4.55
N CYS A 118 9.20 0.44 -4.60
CA CYS A 118 7.82 0.53 -5.06
C CYS A 118 6.85 0.51 -3.86
N ILE A 119 5.65 1.07 -4.04
CA ILE A 119 4.67 1.18 -2.97
C ILE A 119 4.25 -0.19 -2.42
N ASP A 120 4.08 -1.18 -3.29
CA ASP A 120 3.74 -2.56 -2.93
C ASP A 120 4.80 -3.20 -2.02
N ASN A 121 6.09 -2.93 -2.27
CA ASN A 121 7.17 -3.39 -1.38
C ASN A 121 7.11 -2.70 -0.02
N ILE A 122 6.88 -1.39 -0.01
CA ILE A 122 6.86 -0.56 1.21
C ILE A 122 5.69 -1.00 2.10
N GLU A 123 4.49 -1.09 1.55
CA GLU A 123 3.29 -1.49 2.30
C GLU A 123 3.39 -2.93 2.80
N GLN A 124 3.82 -3.89 1.97
CA GLN A 124 4.03 -5.28 2.41
C GLN A 124 5.08 -5.40 3.51
N THR A 125 6.18 -4.65 3.39
CA THR A 125 7.24 -4.64 4.41
C THR A 125 6.71 -4.08 5.74
N MET A 126 5.92 -3.00 5.69
CA MET A 126 5.45 -2.31 6.90
C MET A 126 4.18 -2.93 7.51
N ALA A 127 3.38 -3.66 6.74
CA ALA A 127 2.26 -4.44 7.23
C ALA A 127 2.72 -5.71 7.96
N GLY A 128 3.78 -6.36 7.47
CA GLY A 128 4.27 -7.64 7.98
C GLY A 128 4.03 -8.78 6.98
N VAL A 129 4.80 -9.88 7.13
CA VAL A 129 4.78 -11.02 6.19
C VAL A 129 3.44 -11.75 6.13
N GLU A 130 2.56 -11.54 7.09
CA GLU A 130 1.22 -12.11 7.12
C GLU A 130 0.34 -11.60 5.99
N MET A 131 0.49 -10.33 5.59
CA MET A 131 -0.31 -9.76 4.49
C MET A 131 -0.08 -10.51 3.18
N ARG A 132 1.17 -10.87 2.87
CA ARG A 132 1.50 -11.72 1.73
C ARG A 132 0.83 -13.10 1.83
N TYR A 133 0.76 -13.68 3.02
CA TYR A 133 0.11 -14.98 3.21
C TYR A 133 -1.42 -14.89 3.04
N ASP A 134 -2.04 -13.80 3.48
CA ASP A 134 -3.47 -13.54 3.23
C ASP A 134 -3.75 -13.33 1.73
N CYS A 135 -2.93 -12.54 1.03
CA CYS A 135 -3.01 -12.41 -0.43
C CYS A 135 -2.85 -13.76 -1.13
N TYR A 136 -1.90 -14.60 -0.69
CA TYR A 136 -1.72 -15.94 -1.24
C TYR A 136 -2.98 -16.80 -1.08
N LYS A 137 -3.61 -16.82 0.11
CA LYS A 137 -4.86 -17.55 0.31
C LYS A 137 -5.98 -17.04 -0.60
N LEU A 138 -6.09 -15.73 -0.78
CA LEU A 138 -7.06 -15.12 -1.71
C LEU A 138 -6.83 -15.60 -3.15
N MET A 139 -5.58 -15.60 -3.62
CA MET A 139 -5.25 -16.02 -4.99
C MET A 139 -5.41 -17.54 -5.19
N GLN A 140 -5.09 -18.36 -4.18
CA GLN A 140 -5.34 -19.79 -4.22
C GLN A 140 -6.84 -20.11 -4.28
N ALA A 141 -7.66 -19.40 -3.52
CA ALA A 141 -9.11 -19.55 -3.56
C ALA A 141 -9.71 -19.08 -4.89
N GLN A 142 -9.15 -18.03 -5.50
CA GLN A 142 -9.56 -17.50 -6.80
C GLN A 142 -9.15 -18.41 -7.97
N GLY A 143 -7.98 -19.07 -7.88
CA GLY A 143 -7.48 -19.99 -8.90
C GLY A 143 -6.86 -19.33 -10.15
N HIS A 144 -6.73 -18.00 -10.17
CA HIS A 144 -6.05 -17.26 -11.23
C HIS A 144 -5.53 -15.89 -10.72
N ASP A 145 -4.58 -15.31 -11.46
CA ASP A 145 -4.05 -13.97 -11.22
C ASP A 145 -5.15 -12.89 -11.20
N GLU A 146 -4.95 -11.86 -10.40
CA GLU A 146 -5.90 -10.75 -10.27
C GLU A 146 -5.96 -9.89 -11.54
N PRO A 147 -7.15 -9.70 -12.13
CA PRO A 147 -7.31 -8.86 -13.30
C PRO A 147 -7.06 -7.37 -13.00
N THR A 148 -6.55 -6.65 -14.01
CA THR A 148 -6.42 -5.20 -13.95
C THR A 148 -7.76 -4.52 -13.69
N GLY A 149 -7.77 -3.49 -12.83
CA GLY A 149 -8.97 -2.71 -12.53
C GLY A 149 -9.90 -3.35 -11.50
N LYS A 150 -9.49 -4.44 -10.84
CA LYS A 150 -10.22 -5.09 -9.72
C LYS A 150 -9.55 -4.79 -8.38
N ALA A 151 -10.24 -5.10 -7.28
CA ALA A 151 -9.73 -4.89 -5.94
C ALA A 151 -9.97 -6.09 -5.01
N LYS A 152 -9.04 -6.33 -4.09
CA LYS A 152 -9.16 -7.26 -2.95
C LYS A 152 -8.85 -6.54 -1.65
N ILE A 153 -9.29 -7.07 -0.53
CA ILE A 153 -9.07 -6.49 0.79
C ILE A 153 -8.35 -7.49 1.71
N THR A 154 -7.38 -6.99 2.47
CA THR A 154 -6.75 -7.72 3.58
C THR A 154 -6.69 -6.83 4.82
N SER A 155 -6.34 -7.41 5.97
CA SER A 155 -6.05 -6.62 7.17
C SER A 155 -4.77 -5.80 6.99
N GLY A 156 -4.69 -4.61 7.59
CA GLY A 156 -3.47 -3.79 7.56
C GLY A 156 -2.37 -4.26 8.51
N TYR A 157 -2.65 -5.25 9.37
CA TYR A 157 -1.73 -5.85 10.34
C TYR A 157 -1.01 -4.83 11.22
N HIS A 158 0.25 -4.52 10.89
CA HIS A 158 1.11 -3.64 11.68
C HIS A 158 1.06 -2.18 11.20
N LEU A 159 0.34 -1.89 10.12
CA LEU A 159 0.02 -0.53 9.69
C LEU A 159 -0.95 0.14 10.68
N PRO A 160 -0.92 1.48 10.79
CA PRO A 160 -1.99 2.23 11.46
C PRO A 160 -3.32 2.16 10.71
N ALA A 161 -3.29 1.82 9.42
CA ALA A 161 -4.47 1.54 8.61
C ALA A 161 -5.11 0.22 9.00
N ARG A 162 -6.44 0.15 9.11
CA ARG A 162 -7.13 -1.09 9.51
C ARG A 162 -7.11 -2.15 8.41
N PHE A 163 -7.19 -1.73 7.16
CA PHE A 163 -7.23 -2.58 5.98
C PHE A 163 -6.31 -2.07 4.87
N VAL A 164 -5.99 -2.96 3.94
CA VAL A 164 -5.33 -2.64 2.68
C VAL A 164 -6.20 -3.10 1.54
N LEU A 165 -6.54 -2.18 0.64
CA LEU A 165 -7.24 -2.46 -0.61
C LEU A 165 -6.20 -2.62 -1.72
N HIS A 166 -6.05 -3.84 -2.21
CA HIS A 166 -5.08 -4.16 -3.26
C HIS A 166 -5.75 -4.08 -4.62
N THR A 167 -5.22 -3.26 -5.52
CA THR A 167 -5.71 -3.14 -6.89
C THR A 167 -4.57 -3.24 -7.91
N VAL A 168 -4.86 -3.90 -9.03
CA VAL A 168 -3.89 -4.06 -10.13
C VAL A 168 -4.12 -2.96 -11.15
N GLY A 169 -3.19 -2.02 -11.23
CA GLY A 169 -3.23 -0.92 -12.18
C GLY A 169 -2.77 -1.32 -13.60
N PRO A 170 -3.21 -0.60 -14.65
CA PRO A 170 -2.77 -0.86 -16.01
C PRO A 170 -1.28 -0.52 -16.18
N ILE A 171 -0.59 -1.28 -17.04
CA ILE A 171 0.80 -1.06 -17.42
C ILE A 171 0.84 -0.39 -18.79
N VAL A 172 1.43 0.79 -18.88
CA VAL A 172 1.54 1.53 -20.15
C VAL A 172 2.88 1.19 -20.82
N GLN A 173 2.82 0.32 -21.83
CA GLN A 173 3.93 0.05 -22.73
C GLN A 173 3.64 0.73 -24.08
N GLY A 174 4.40 1.78 -24.41
CA GLY A 174 4.16 2.57 -25.62
C GLY A 174 3.17 3.71 -25.40
N SER A 175 2.17 3.84 -26.27
CA SER A 175 1.19 4.92 -26.22
C SER A 175 0.09 4.67 -25.19
N LEU A 176 -0.41 5.75 -24.60
CA LEU A 176 -1.53 5.72 -23.67
C LEU A 176 -2.85 5.53 -24.44
N THR A 177 -3.55 4.42 -24.19
CA THR A 177 -4.82 4.06 -24.82
C THR A 177 -6.02 4.40 -23.94
N ASP A 178 -7.22 4.46 -24.51
CA ASP A 178 -8.45 4.64 -23.74
C ASP A 178 -8.75 3.47 -22.83
N GLU A 179 -8.30 2.26 -23.19
CA GLU A 179 -8.39 1.10 -22.32
C GLU A 179 -7.55 1.27 -21.05
N HIS A 180 -6.34 1.83 -21.14
CA HIS A 180 -5.56 2.16 -19.94
C HIS A 180 -6.30 3.14 -19.04
N ARG A 181 -6.92 4.18 -19.61
CA ARG A 181 -7.68 5.18 -18.84
C ARG A 181 -8.89 4.55 -18.14
N ARG A 182 -9.63 3.70 -18.86
CA ARG A 182 -10.79 2.97 -18.33
C ARG A 182 -10.38 2.00 -17.20
N LEU A 183 -9.29 1.27 -17.38
CA LEU A 183 -8.77 0.34 -16.38
C LEU A 183 -8.26 1.07 -15.14
N LEU A 184 -7.61 2.23 -15.29
CA LEU A 184 -7.19 3.04 -14.14
C LEU A 184 -8.42 3.54 -13.36
N ALA A 185 -9.45 4.07 -14.03
CA ALA A 185 -10.70 4.45 -13.39
C ALA A 185 -11.35 3.27 -12.64
N SER A 186 -11.37 2.09 -13.26
CA SER A 186 -11.90 0.85 -12.64
C SER A 186 -11.16 0.47 -11.34
N CYS A 187 -9.87 0.80 -11.20
CA CYS A 187 -9.14 0.58 -9.95
C CYS A 187 -9.75 1.40 -8.80
N TYR A 188 -9.94 2.71 -9.03
CA TYR A 188 -10.53 3.61 -8.03
C TYR A 188 -11.95 3.21 -7.67
N GLU A 189 -12.80 2.93 -8.67
CA GLU A 189 -14.18 2.48 -8.45
C GLU A 189 -14.24 1.18 -7.66
N SER A 190 -13.42 0.18 -8.02
CA SER A 190 -13.41 -1.11 -7.33
C SER A 190 -12.97 -0.97 -5.87
N CYS A 191 -11.97 -0.13 -5.59
CA CYS A 191 -11.52 0.15 -4.23
C CYS A 191 -12.62 0.84 -3.40
N LEU A 192 -13.27 1.88 -3.95
CA LEU A 192 -14.34 2.60 -3.25
C LEU A 192 -15.56 1.72 -2.98
N THR A 193 -16.00 0.95 -3.99
CA THR A 193 -17.09 -0.01 -3.85
C THR A 193 -16.78 -1.04 -2.77
N LEU A 194 -15.60 -1.67 -2.81
CA LEU A 194 -15.21 -2.66 -1.82
C LEU A 194 -15.09 -2.06 -0.40
N ALA A 195 -14.60 -0.82 -0.28
CA ALA A 195 -14.55 -0.11 0.99
C ALA A 195 -15.94 0.15 1.56
N ALA A 196 -16.89 0.59 0.72
CA ALA A 196 -18.26 0.84 1.13
C ALA A 196 -19.01 -0.45 1.52
N GLU A 197 -18.80 -1.55 0.79
CA GLU A 197 -19.32 -2.88 1.15
C GLU A 197 -18.85 -3.35 2.53
N HIS A 198 -17.67 -2.93 2.95
CA HIS A 198 -17.10 -3.22 4.28
C HIS A 198 -17.42 -2.16 5.33
N GLY A 199 -18.24 -1.15 4.99
CA GLY A 199 -18.62 -0.07 5.92
C GLY A 199 -17.45 0.82 6.32
N LEU A 200 -16.40 0.91 5.51
CA LEU A 200 -15.24 1.77 5.78
C LEU A 200 -15.61 3.24 5.57
N LYS A 201 -15.01 4.11 6.37
CA LYS A 201 -15.30 5.55 6.38
C LYS A 201 -14.30 6.37 5.60
N ASP A 202 -13.06 5.92 5.53
CA ASP A 202 -11.99 6.68 4.90
C ASP A 202 -10.97 5.81 4.16
N VAL A 203 -10.56 6.30 2.98
CA VAL A 203 -9.67 5.56 2.07
C VAL A 203 -8.56 6.48 1.58
N ALA A 204 -7.32 6.02 1.62
CA ALA A 204 -6.18 6.74 1.07
C ALA A 204 -5.64 6.04 -0.19
N PHE A 205 -5.58 6.77 -1.30
CA PHE A 205 -5.00 6.30 -2.56
C PHE A 205 -3.58 6.82 -2.73
N CYS A 206 -2.63 5.93 -2.97
CA CYS A 206 -1.34 6.31 -3.55
C CYS A 206 -1.48 6.61 -5.06
N CYS A 207 -0.42 7.13 -5.70
CA CYS A 207 -0.40 7.39 -7.15
C CYS A 207 -0.34 6.08 -7.99
N ILE A 208 -1.47 5.40 -8.18
CA ILE A 208 -1.58 4.12 -8.89
C ILE A 208 -0.99 4.21 -10.31
N SER A 209 -0.18 3.22 -10.69
CA SER A 209 0.45 3.04 -12.00
C SER A 209 1.44 4.12 -12.48
N THR A 210 1.69 5.19 -11.72
CA THR A 210 2.52 6.33 -12.19
C THR A 210 4.04 6.11 -12.09
N GLY A 211 4.49 5.15 -11.28
CA GLY A 211 5.89 4.77 -11.14
C GLY A 211 6.31 3.72 -12.18
N VAL A 212 6.52 2.49 -11.71
CA VAL A 212 7.02 1.36 -12.53
C VAL A 212 6.12 1.07 -13.75
N PHE A 213 4.82 1.33 -13.65
CA PHE A 213 3.83 1.06 -14.72
C PHE A 213 3.64 2.23 -15.71
N ARG A 214 4.36 3.34 -15.52
CA ARG A 214 4.55 4.43 -16.51
C ARG A 214 3.28 5.13 -16.97
N PHE A 215 2.21 5.11 -16.19
CA PHE A 215 1.04 5.93 -16.48
C PHE A 215 1.41 7.42 -16.31
N PRO A 216 1.11 8.30 -17.28
CA PRO A 216 1.42 9.74 -17.16
C PRO A 216 0.76 10.37 -15.93
N LYS A 217 1.55 11.07 -15.11
CA LYS A 217 1.14 11.61 -13.80
C LYS A 217 -0.06 12.56 -13.89
N ASP A 218 -0.02 13.53 -14.81
CA ASP A 218 -1.12 14.48 -15.00
C ASP A 218 -2.44 13.79 -15.34
N GLU A 219 -2.41 12.88 -16.32
CA GLU A 219 -3.60 12.13 -16.73
C GLU A 219 -4.11 11.22 -15.59
N ALA A 220 -3.19 10.55 -14.87
CA ALA A 220 -3.56 9.70 -13.74
C ALA A 220 -4.26 10.49 -12.64
N ALA A 221 -3.75 11.68 -12.29
CA ALA A 221 -4.35 12.55 -11.28
C ALA A 221 -5.74 13.05 -11.70
N HIS A 222 -5.90 13.44 -12.97
CA HIS A 222 -7.21 13.81 -13.52
C HIS A 222 -8.22 12.65 -13.45
N ILE A 223 -7.81 11.43 -13.81
CA ILE A 223 -8.65 10.24 -13.71
C ILE A 223 -9.01 9.98 -12.24
N ALA A 224 -8.02 9.99 -11.34
CA ALA A 224 -8.21 9.74 -9.92
C ALA A 224 -9.28 10.65 -9.31
N ILE A 225 -9.11 11.97 -9.45
CA ILE A 225 -10.01 12.96 -8.85
C ILE A 225 -11.39 12.88 -9.47
N ARG A 226 -11.48 12.81 -10.82
CA ARG A 226 -12.77 12.74 -11.51
C ARG A 226 -13.55 11.47 -11.13
N THR A 227 -12.89 10.31 -11.14
CA THR A 227 -13.51 9.04 -10.82
C THR A 227 -13.97 8.97 -9.37
N VAL A 228 -13.13 9.40 -8.42
CA VAL A 228 -13.50 9.43 -7.00
C VAL A 228 -14.72 10.34 -6.77
N ARG A 229 -14.72 11.55 -7.33
CA ARG A 229 -15.86 12.49 -7.19
C ARG A 229 -17.14 11.91 -7.78
N HIS A 230 -17.08 11.43 -9.02
CA HIS A 230 -18.25 10.81 -9.67
C HIS A 230 -18.79 9.64 -8.86
N TRP A 231 -17.92 8.79 -8.32
CA TRP A 231 -18.35 7.66 -7.49
C TRP A 231 -19.02 8.15 -6.20
N LEU A 232 -18.46 9.13 -5.50
CA LEU A 232 -19.02 9.69 -4.27
C LEU A 232 -20.38 10.38 -4.52
N ASP A 233 -20.52 11.09 -5.64
CA ASP A 233 -21.78 11.75 -6.02
C ASP A 233 -22.87 10.74 -6.41
N ALA A 234 -22.48 9.62 -7.03
CA ALA A 234 -23.39 8.54 -7.39
C ALA A 234 -23.82 7.67 -6.20
N HIS A 235 -23.09 7.72 -5.08
CA HIS A 235 -23.36 6.92 -3.88
C HIS A 235 -23.45 7.80 -2.61
N PRO A 236 -24.42 8.71 -2.53
CA PRO A 236 -24.54 9.63 -1.39
C PRO A 236 -24.78 8.92 -0.04
N ASP A 237 -25.32 7.70 -0.07
CA ASP A 237 -25.57 6.88 1.12
C ASP A 237 -24.41 5.93 1.48
N ALA A 238 -23.30 5.96 0.73
CA ALA A 238 -22.13 5.14 1.04
C ALA A 238 -21.47 5.57 2.37
N SER A 239 -20.81 4.64 3.05
CA SER A 239 -20.14 4.92 4.33
C SER A 239 -18.92 5.85 4.21
N ILE A 240 -18.43 6.12 2.99
CA ILE A 240 -17.19 6.86 2.75
C ILE A 240 -17.38 8.35 3.03
N GLU A 241 -16.80 8.81 4.14
CA GLU A 241 -16.79 10.20 4.59
C GLU A 241 -15.56 10.99 4.09
N ARG A 242 -14.45 10.29 3.79
CA ARG A 242 -13.18 10.92 3.39
C ARG A 242 -12.40 10.08 2.38
N VAL A 243 -11.87 10.74 1.36
CA VAL A 243 -10.85 10.18 0.48
C VAL A 243 -9.59 11.03 0.54
N VAL A 244 -8.44 10.39 0.79
CA VAL A 244 -7.12 11.03 0.83
C VAL A 244 -6.36 10.64 -0.42
N PHE A 245 -5.86 11.62 -1.16
CA PHE A 245 -4.83 11.39 -2.17
C PHE A 245 -3.47 11.53 -1.50
N ASP A 246 -2.76 10.42 -1.36
CA ASP A 246 -1.38 10.37 -0.88
C ASP A 246 -0.43 10.49 -2.07
N VAL A 247 0.49 11.44 -1.97
CA VAL A 247 1.54 11.68 -2.97
C VAL A 247 2.91 11.65 -2.29
N PHE A 248 3.95 11.24 -3.02
CA PHE A 248 5.30 11.22 -2.47
C PHE A 248 6.17 12.35 -3.05
N GLU A 249 6.23 12.44 -4.38
CA GLU A 249 7.09 13.42 -5.05
C GLU A 249 6.45 14.80 -5.13
N ASP A 250 7.28 15.85 -5.13
CA ASP A 250 6.82 17.23 -5.29
C ASP A 250 6.11 17.47 -6.62
N ALA A 251 6.46 16.72 -7.67
CA ALA A 251 5.80 16.79 -8.96
C ALA A 251 4.33 16.35 -8.84
N ASP A 252 4.06 15.21 -8.21
CA ASP A 252 2.70 14.71 -7.98
C ASP A 252 1.92 15.66 -7.07
N ARG A 253 2.55 16.17 -6.00
CA ARG A 253 1.92 17.18 -5.14
C ARG A 253 1.44 18.39 -5.91
N ARG A 254 2.27 18.99 -6.77
CA ARG A 254 1.89 20.17 -7.55
C ARG A 254 0.70 19.90 -8.47
N ILE A 255 0.67 18.72 -9.11
CA ILE A 255 -0.44 18.32 -9.98
C ILE A 255 -1.73 18.23 -9.15
N TYR A 256 -1.72 17.47 -8.05
CA TYR A 256 -2.89 17.31 -7.19
C TYR A 256 -3.34 18.62 -6.52
N GLU A 257 -2.41 19.46 -6.05
CA GLU A 257 -2.74 20.79 -5.49
C GLU A 257 -3.46 21.68 -6.50
N ASN A 258 -2.99 21.71 -7.75
CA ASN A 258 -3.64 22.50 -8.80
C ASN A 258 -5.04 21.99 -9.09
N LEU A 259 -5.25 20.67 -9.09
CA LEU A 259 -6.54 20.07 -9.40
C LEU A 259 -7.54 20.14 -8.24
N LEU A 260 -7.07 20.12 -6.99
CA LEU A 260 -7.91 20.10 -5.79
C LEU A 260 -8.22 21.49 -5.22
N ASN A 261 -7.50 22.52 -5.66
CA ASN A 261 -7.74 23.92 -5.28
C ASN A 261 -8.41 24.75 -6.39
N ALA A 262 -8.67 24.15 -7.56
CA ALA A 262 -9.35 24.78 -8.69
C ALA A 262 -10.86 24.93 -8.48
#